data_AF-A0A7J4JT06-F1
#
_entry.id   AF-A0A7J4JT06-F1
#
_cell.length_a   1.000
_cell.length_b   1.000
_cell.length_c   1.000
_cell.angle_alpha   90.00
_cell.angle_beta   90.00
_cell.angle_gamma   90.00
#
_symmetry.space_group_name_H-M   'P 1'
#
loop_
_entity.id
_entity.type
_entity.pdbx_description
1 polymer ?
#
loop_
_entity_poly.entity_id
_entity_poly.type
_entity_poly.pdbx_seq_one_letter_code
_entity_poly.pdbx_strand_id
1 'polypeptide(L)'
;MEAVVRFEGAVAMVLEKLVEMGYYKTKSEAIRAGVLELGKEYDILKSPRELEAEMVIRKVEQIDREIDEGKRKVYTLDEVLKESRKRKK
;
A
#
# COMPACT_ATOMS: atom_id res chain seq x y z
N MET A 1 -13.47 -13.97 -12.43
CA MET A 1 -12.62 -14.98 -13.10
C MET A 1 -12.63 -16.21 -12.22
N GLU A 2 -12.85 -17.38 -12.81
CA GLU A 2 -12.84 -18.67 -12.11
C GLU A 2 -11.76 -19.56 -12.72
N ALA A 3 -11.07 -20.33 -11.88
CA ALA A 3 -10.00 -21.23 -12.30
C ALA A 3 -10.11 -22.54 -11.51
N VAL A 4 -9.92 -23.67 -12.20
CA VAL A 4 -9.86 -25.00 -11.60
C VAL A 4 -8.39 -25.44 -11.59
N VAL A 5 -7.90 -25.76 -10.40
CA VAL A 5 -6.50 -26.16 -10.17
C VAL A 5 -6.47 -27.45 -9.36
N ARG A 6 -5.54 -28.35 -9.71
CA ARG A 6 -5.30 -29.59 -8.98
C ARG A 6 -4.02 -29.44 -8.16
N PHE A 7 -4.10 -29.71 -6.86
CA PHE A 7 -2.97 -29.74 -5.96
C PHE A 7 -2.74 -31.17 -5.46
N GLU A 8 -1.48 -31.58 -5.42
CA GLU A 8 -1.06 -32.90 -4.95
C GLU A 8 0.18 -32.74 -4.03
N GLY A 9 0.46 -33.77 -3.23
CA GLY A 9 1.62 -33.80 -2.34
C GLY A 9 1.61 -32.73 -1.25
N ALA A 10 2.77 -32.12 -1.02
CA ALA A 10 2.99 -31.19 0.09
C ALA A 10 2.04 -29.97 0.06
N VAL A 11 1.73 -29.43 -1.12
CA VAL A 11 0.87 -28.25 -1.24
C VAL A 11 -0.56 -28.56 -0.81
N ALA A 12 -1.09 -29.73 -1.20
CA ALA A 12 -2.40 -30.19 -0.76
C ALA A 12 -2.46 -30.38 0.77
N MET A 13 -1.42 -31.02 1.33
CA MET A 13 -1.29 -31.22 2.78
C MET A 13 -1.27 -29.90 3.56
N VAL A 14 -0.52 -28.90 3.08
CA VAL A 14 -0.44 -27.58 3.72
C VAL A 14 -1.80 -26.88 3.67
N LEU A 15 -2.48 -26.88 2.51
CA LEU A 15 -3.81 -26.27 2.37
C LEU A 15 -4.84 -26.93 3.29
N GLU A 16 -4.78 -28.25 3.47
CA GLU A 16 -5.63 -28.96 4.43
C GLU A 16 -5.33 -28.54 5.87
N LYS A 17 -4.05 -28.56 6.27
CA LYS A 17 -3.65 -28.18 7.63
C LYS A 17 -4.01 -26.74 7.98
N LEU A 18 -3.86 -25.80 7.06
CA LEU A 18 -4.22 -24.40 7.26
C LEU A 18 -5.72 -24.21 7.56
N VAL A 19 -6.58 -25.03 6.96
CA VAL A 19 -8.02 -25.02 7.24
C VAL A 19 -8.34 -25.78 8.53
N GLU A 20 -7.73 -26.94 8.75
CA GLU A 20 -7.91 -27.73 9.99
C GLU A 20 -7.51 -26.96 11.25
N MET A 21 -6.44 -26.18 11.17
CA MET A 21 -5.96 -25.32 12.27
C MET A 21 -6.81 -24.06 12.45
N GLY A 22 -7.76 -23.79 11.55
CA GLY A 22 -8.66 -22.65 11.63
C GLY A 22 -8.05 -21.31 11.21
N TYR A 23 -6.87 -21.30 10.58
CA TYR A 23 -6.30 -20.06 10.02
C TYR A 23 -7.15 -19.51 8.87
N TYR A 24 -7.76 -20.39 8.09
CA TYR A 24 -8.69 -20.04 7.01
C TYR A 24 -9.94 -20.92 7.09
N LYS A 25 -11.09 -20.39 6.65
CA LYS A 25 -12.36 -21.15 6.63
C LYS A 25 -12.42 -22.10 5.44
N THR A 26 -11.77 -21.73 4.32
CA THR A 26 -11.78 -22.53 3.09
C THR A 26 -10.41 -22.59 2.45
N LYS A 27 -10.14 -23.66 1.67
CA LYS A 27 -8.90 -23.80 0.89
C LYS A 27 -8.73 -22.65 -0.10
N SER A 28 -9.83 -22.16 -0.67
CA SER A 28 -9.82 -21.01 -1.59
C SER A 28 -9.39 -19.71 -0.93
N GLU A 29 -9.71 -19.49 0.35
CA GLU A 29 -9.19 -18.34 1.12
C GLU A 29 -7.69 -18.44 1.32
N ALA A 30 -7.19 -19.62 1.70
CA ALA A 30 -5.76 -19.86 1.86
C ALA A 30 -4.99 -19.64 0.55
N ILE A 31 -5.53 -20.12 -0.58
CA ILE A 31 -4.94 -19.90 -1.91
C ILE A 31 -4.90 -18.40 -2.24
N ARG A 32 -6.00 -17.66 -2.03
CA ARG A 32 -6.02 -16.21 -2.27
C ARG A 32 -4.97 -15.48 -1.42
N ALA A 33 -4.85 -15.83 -0.15
CA ALA A 33 -3.85 -15.25 0.74
C ALA A 33 -2.42 -15.55 0.23
N GLY A 34 -2.14 -16.79 -0.19
CA GLY A 34 -0.86 -17.17 -0.78
C GLY A 34 -0.53 -16.39 -2.06
N VAL A 35 -1.50 -16.22 -2.97
CA VAL A 35 -1.29 -15.43 -4.20
C VAL A 35 -1.03 -13.96 -3.90
N LEU A 36 -1.75 -13.38 -2.92
CA LEU A 36 -1.49 -12.01 -2.48
C LEU A 36 -0.10 -11.85 -1.88
N GLU A 37 0.36 -12.82 -1.10
CA GLU A 37 1.68 -12.79 -0.49
C GLU A 37 2.78 -12.89 -1.54
N LEU A 38 2.63 -13.79 -2.53
CA LEU A 38 3.52 -13.84 -3.70
C LEU A 38 3.52 -12.49 -4.46
N GLY A 39 2.35 -11.86 -4.59
CA GLY A 39 2.25 -10.53 -5.20
C GLY A 39 3.10 -9.48 -4.49
N LYS A 40 3.21 -9.54 -3.16
CA LYS A 40 4.10 -8.65 -2.38
C LYS A 40 5.57 -9.04 -2.54
N GLU A 41 5.88 -10.34 -2.47
CA GLU A 41 7.25 -10.86 -2.56
C GLU A 41 7.93 -10.46 -3.88
N TYR A 42 7.18 -10.43 -4.96
CA TYR A 42 7.66 -10.04 -6.29
C TYR A 42 7.37 -8.58 -6.66
N ASP A 43 7.01 -7.72 -5.69
CA ASP A 43 6.72 -6.29 -5.87
C ASP A 43 5.65 -6.00 -6.96
N ILE A 44 4.76 -6.96 -7.21
CA ILE A 44 3.60 -6.81 -8.10
C ILE A 44 2.52 -6.00 -7.38
N LEU A 45 2.38 -6.23 -6.08
CA LEU A 45 1.50 -5.49 -5.19
C LEU A 45 2.34 -4.66 -4.23
N LYS A 46 2.42 -3.36 -4.51
CA LYS A 46 3.02 -2.39 -3.59
C LYS A 46 2.28 -2.43 -2.26
N SER A 47 3.03 -2.40 -1.17
CA SER A 47 2.47 -2.24 0.17
C SER A 47 1.77 -0.87 0.30
N PRO A 48 0.82 -0.72 1.24
CA PRO A 48 0.19 0.58 1.52
C PRO A 48 1.20 1.70 1.79
N ARG A 49 2.33 1.36 2.43
CA ARG A 49 3.40 2.31 2.74
C ARG A 49 4.17 2.75 1.49
N GLU A 50 4.39 1.85 0.55
CA GLU A 50 5.02 2.17 -0.74
C GLU A 50 4.09 3.03 -1.62
N LEU A 51 2.79 2.72 -1.61
CA LEU A 51 1.78 3.55 -2.26
C LEU A 51 1.73 4.95 -1.65
N GLU A 52 1.77 5.06 -0.33
CA GLU A 52 1.83 6.34 0.38
C GLU A 52 3.09 7.14 0.03
N ALA A 53 4.26 6.50 0.07
CA ALA A 53 5.53 7.12 -0.30
C ALA A 53 5.50 7.63 -1.74
N GLU A 54 4.98 6.84 -2.69
CA GLU A 54 4.83 7.23 -4.08
C GLU A 54 3.87 8.42 -4.24
N MET A 55 2.75 8.45 -3.52
CA MET A 55 1.84 9.59 -3.52
C MET A 55 2.49 10.86 -2.97
N VAL A 56 3.27 10.75 -1.88
CA VAL A 56 4.00 11.88 -1.30
C VAL A 56 5.02 12.42 -2.30
N ILE A 57 5.81 11.55 -2.93
CA ILE A 57 6.80 11.94 -3.95
C ILE A 57 6.12 12.70 -5.09
N ARG A 58 5.06 12.13 -5.67
CA ARG A 58 4.28 12.78 -6.75
C ARG A 58 3.74 14.14 -6.31
N LYS A 59 3.32 14.26 -5.05
CA LYS A 59 2.80 15.54 -4.53
C LYS A 59 3.91 16.57 -4.34
N VAL A 60 5.09 16.16 -3.88
CA VAL A 60 6.26 17.04 -3.78
C VAL A 60 6.65 17.55 -5.16
N GLU A 61 6.77 16.68 -6.15
CA GLU A 61 7.07 17.07 -7.54
C GLU A 61 6.02 18.02 -8.13
N GLN A 62 4.75 17.82 -7.79
CA GLN A 62 3.69 18.75 -8.17
C GLN A 62 3.88 20.12 -7.49
N ILE A 63 4.20 20.15 -6.20
CA ILE A 63 4.42 21.38 -5.45
C ILE A 63 5.61 22.15 -6.02
N ASP A 64 6.71 21.46 -6.32
CA ASP A 64 7.92 22.08 -6.90
C ASP A 64 7.60 22.73 -8.24
N ARG A 65 6.87 22.04 -9.13
CA ARG A 65 6.38 22.63 -10.39
C ARG A 65 5.50 23.87 -10.16
N GLU A 66 4.59 23.83 -9.19
CA GLU A 66 3.73 24.98 -8.87
C GLU A 66 4.54 26.18 -8.34
N ILE A 67 5.65 25.93 -7.63
CA ILE A 67 6.57 26.97 -7.16
C ILE A 67 7.35 27.57 -8.33
N ASP A 68 7.91 26.72 -9.20
CA ASP A 68 8.66 27.14 -10.39
C ASP A 68 7.79 27.95 -11.36
N GLU A 69 6.52 27.57 -11.52
CA GLU A 69 5.53 28.31 -12.31
C GLU A 69 5.02 29.59 -11.61
N GLY A 70 5.48 29.89 -10.38
CA GLY A 70 5.07 31.05 -9.59
C GLY A 70 3.61 30.99 -9.10
N LYS A 71 2.95 29.83 -9.21
CA LYS A 71 1.55 29.62 -8.79
C LYS A 71 1.41 29.46 -7.28
N ARG A 72 2.53 29.29 -6.56
CA ARG A 72 2.56 29.03 -5.13
C ARG A 72 3.48 30.00 -4.41
N LYS A 73 2.96 30.62 -3.34
CA LYS A 73 3.75 31.50 -2.50
C LYS A 73 4.61 30.68 -1.55
N VAL A 74 5.91 30.91 -1.59
CA VAL A 74 6.87 30.37 -0.62
C VAL A 74 6.92 31.29 0.60
N TYR A 75 7.07 30.69 1.77
CA TYR A 75 7.11 31.40 3.05
C TYR A 75 8.37 31.01 3.79
N THR A 76 8.95 31.97 4.50
CA THR A 76 10.01 31.73 5.47
C THR A 76 9.43 31.11 6.75
N LEU A 77 10.29 30.47 7.54
CA LEU A 77 9.89 29.82 8.80
C LEU A 77 9.15 30.78 9.74
N ASP A 78 9.63 32.02 9.84
CA ASP A 78 9.04 33.06 10.71
C ASP A 78 7.65 33.50 10.25
N GLU A 79 7.40 33.52 8.94
CA GLU A 79 6.09 33.84 8.37
C GLU A 79 5.08 32.72 8.67
N VAL A 80 5.48 31.46 8.50
CA VAL A 80 4.64 30.29 8.80
C VAL A 80 4.28 30.23 10.29
N LEU A 81 5.24 30.51 11.17
CA LEU A 81 5.02 30.52 12.63
C LEU A 81 4.06 31.65 13.06
N LYS A 82 4.10 32.81 12.40
CA LYS A 82 3.14 33.90 12.65
C LYS A 82 1.74 33.57 12.16
N GLU A 83 1.61 32.93 11.00
CA GLU A 83 0.32 32.59 10.40
C GLU A 83 -0.40 31.45 11.12
N SER A 84 0.34 30.42 11.54
CA SER A 84 -0.20 29.29 12.32
C SER A 84 -0.70 29.70 13.70
N ARG A 85 -0.05 30.69 14.34
CA ARG A 85 -0.51 31.30 15.60
C ARG A 85 -1.80 32.13 15.43
N LYS A 86 -2.01 32.76 14.26
CA LYS A 86 -3.25 33.50 13.96
C LYS A 86 -4.46 32.59 13.71
N ARG A 87 -4.25 31.43 13.08
CA ARG A 87 -5.33 30.46 12.77
C ARG A 87 -5.86 29.66 13.98
N LYS A 88 -5.18 29.69 15.12
CA LYS A 88 -5.58 29.00 16.36
C LYS A 88 -6.36 29.89 17.35
N LYS A 89 -6.65 31.15 16.98
CA LYS A 89 -7.57 32.04 17.70
C LYS A 89 -8.90 32.08 16.97
#